data_AF-A0A378H454-F1
#
_entry.id   AF-A0A378H454-F1
#
_cell.length_a   1.000
_cell.length_b   1.000
_cell.length_c   1.000
_cell.angle_alpha   90.00
_cell.angle_beta   90.00
_cell.angle_gamma   90.00
#
_symmetry.space_group_name_H-M   'P 1'
#
loop_
_entity.id
_entity.type
_entity.pdbx_description
1 polymer ?
#
loop_
_entity_poly.entity_id
_entity_poly.type
_entity_poly.pdbx_seq_one_letter_code
_entity_poly.pdbx_strand_id
1 'polypeptide(L)'
;MNTNYVEPMPKSAGEPLDWRQKEELRGLINDIAQSFQYRNAWISGVWLALRRACRNPSPNPITVDDLPAIIAELRRILAAAETALGNMRAYERELLRKVVRGGHQSMSCGELPITDINTEMEKVLPAHFELAINKLEALSTKLEAPAVSS
;
A
#
# COMPACT_ATOMS: atom_id res chain seq x y z
N MET A 1 -30.16 -22.39 -19.89
CA MET A 1 -29.56 -21.11 -20.30
C MET A 1 -28.06 -21.28 -20.24
N ASN A 2 -27.39 -21.46 -21.39
CA ASN A 2 -25.93 -21.50 -21.44
C ASN A 2 -25.38 -20.08 -21.26
N THR A 3 -24.80 -19.79 -20.10
CA THR A 3 -23.90 -18.66 -19.95
C THR A 3 -22.61 -19.01 -20.69
N ASN A 4 -22.49 -18.57 -21.94
CA ASN A 4 -21.22 -18.56 -22.68
C ASN A 4 -20.25 -17.67 -21.89
N TYR A 5 -19.50 -18.28 -20.98
CA TYR A 5 -18.35 -17.64 -20.36
C TYR A 5 -17.28 -17.56 -21.43
N VAL A 6 -17.18 -16.40 -22.07
CA VAL A 6 -16.07 -16.10 -22.97
C VAL A 6 -14.89 -15.77 -22.07
N GLU A 7 -13.95 -16.69 -21.98
CA GLU A 7 -12.68 -16.45 -21.32
C GLU A 7 -11.99 -15.25 -21.99
N PRO A 8 -11.65 -14.19 -21.25
CA PRO A 8 -11.05 -13.01 -21.85
C PRO A 8 -9.67 -13.37 -22.40
N MET A 9 -9.45 -13.07 -23.68
CA MET A 9 -8.16 -13.30 -24.34
C MET A 9 -7.03 -12.63 -23.55
N PRO A 10 -5.92 -13.34 -23.28
CA PRO A 10 -4.78 -12.72 -22.60
C PRO A 10 -4.27 -11.53 -23.41
N LYS A 11 -4.06 -10.41 -22.74
CA LYS A 11 -3.66 -9.17 -23.39
C LYS A 11 -2.26 -9.26 -23.96
N SER A 12 -2.06 -8.56 -25.07
CA SER A 12 -0.76 -8.51 -25.73
C SER A 12 0.13 -7.41 -25.12
N ALA A 13 1.43 -7.65 -25.17
CA ALA A 13 2.44 -6.62 -24.89
C ALA A 13 2.13 -5.33 -25.68
N GLY A 14 2.32 -4.18 -25.04
CA GLY A 14 2.01 -2.85 -25.59
C GLY A 14 0.53 -2.44 -25.54
N GLU A 15 -0.40 -3.31 -25.15
CA GLU A 15 -1.81 -2.93 -25.01
C GLU A 15 -2.03 -2.03 -23.78
N PRO A 16 -2.82 -0.93 -23.89
CA PRO A 16 -3.20 -0.13 -22.74
C PRO A 16 -3.91 -0.94 -21.65
N LEU A 17 -3.71 -0.58 -20.39
CA LEU A 17 -4.50 -1.13 -19.29
C LEU A 17 -6.00 -0.88 -19.52
N ASP A 18 -6.84 -1.88 -19.28
CA ASP A 18 -8.29 -1.68 -19.36
C ASP A 18 -8.82 -0.87 -18.16
N TRP A 19 -10.11 -0.57 -18.19
CA TRP A 19 -10.76 0.18 -17.14
C TRP A 19 -10.70 -0.51 -15.78
N ARG A 20 -10.75 -1.86 -15.73
CA ARG A 20 -10.75 -2.63 -14.49
C ARG A 20 -9.36 -2.64 -13.86
N GLN A 21 -8.31 -2.87 -14.64
CA GLN A 21 -6.91 -2.78 -14.21
C GLN A 21 -6.56 -1.36 -13.74
N LYS A 22 -7.04 -0.33 -14.46
CA LYS A 22 -6.89 1.07 -14.05
C LYS A 22 -7.58 1.36 -12.72
N GLU A 23 -8.76 0.78 -12.50
CA GLU A 23 -9.50 0.94 -11.26
C GLU A 23 -8.86 0.17 -10.10
N GLU A 24 -8.36 -1.04 -10.34
CA GLU A 24 -7.57 -1.81 -9.38
C GLU A 24 -6.32 -1.02 -8.95
N LEU A 25 -5.58 -0.45 -9.91
CA LEU A 25 -4.40 0.39 -9.64
C LEU A 25 -4.77 1.67 -8.87
N ARG A 26 -5.87 2.33 -9.25
CA ARG A 26 -6.38 3.51 -8.53
C ARG A 26 -6.75 3.17 -7.09
N GLY A 27 -7.43 2.04 -6.88
CA GLY A 27 -7.79 1.52 -5.58
C GLY A 27 -6.56 1.30 -4.70
N LEU A 28 -5.53 0.65 -5.24
CA LEU A 28 -4.28 0.42 -4.52
C LEU A 28 -3.57 1.72 -4.11
N ILE A 29 -3.48 2.70 -5.02
CA ILE A 29 -2.90 4.01 -4.70
C ILE A 29 -3.71 4.74 -3.64
N ASN A 30 -5.04 4.64 -3.70
CA ASN A 30 -5.93 5.22 -2.69
C ASN A 30 -5.74 4.59 -1.31
N ASP A 31 -5.58 3.27 -1.24
CA ASP A 31 -5.38 2.54 0.00
C ASP A 31 -4.04 2.94 0.67
N ILE A 32 -2.97 3.06 -0.12
CA ILE A 32 -1.66 3.55 0.37
C ILE A 32 -1.79 4.98 0.89
N ALA A 33 -2.43 5.87 0.12
CA ALA A 33 -2.54 7.28 0.47
C ALA A 33 -3.46 7.54 1.68
N GLN A 34 -4.35 6.60 2.01
CA GLN A 34 -5.29 6.72 3.12
C GLN A 34 -4.59 6.75 4.49
N SER A 35 -3.36 6.22 4.61
CA SER A 35 -2.59 6.28 5.86
C SER A 35 -2.07 7.67 6.21
N PHE A 36 -2.15 8.62 5.27
CA PHE A 36 -1.44 9.89 5.37
C PHE A 36 -2.41 11.08 5.34
N GLN A 37 -2.09 12.08 6.17
CA GLN A 37 -2.87 13.32 6.27
C GLN A 37 -3.01 14.04 4.92
N TYR A 38 -1.93 14.11 4.14
CA TYR A 38 -1.91 14.81 2.85
C TYR A 38 -2.31 13.89 1.68
N ARG A 39 -3.48 13.25 1.78
CA ARG A 39 -3.94 12.21 0.86
C ARG A 39 -3.80 12.56 -0.63
N ASN A 40 -4.23 13.75 -1.05
CA ASN A 40 -4.17 14.15 -2.47
C ASN A 40 -2.74 14.37 -2.97
N ALA A 41 -1.85 14.88 -2.11
CA ALA A 41 -0.43 15.02 -2.44
C ALA A 41 0.24 13.65 -2.57
N TRP A 42 -0.13 12.70 -1.71
CA TRP A 42 0.31 11.31 -1.80
C TRP A 42 -0.15 10.64 -3.09
N ILE A 43 -1.44 10.72 -3.42
CA ILE A 43 -1.96 10.16 -4.68
C ILE A 43 -1.20 10.73 -5.87
N SER A 44 -1.02 12.05 -5.93
CA SER A 44 -0.31 12.72 -7.02
C SER A 44 1.17 12.31 -7.08
N GLY A 45 1.82 12.22 -5.91
CA GLY A 45 3.22 11.82 -5.78
C GLY A 45 3.46 10.37 -6.21
N VAL A 46 2.56 9.45 -5.83
CA VAL A 46 2.62 8.06 -6.26
C VAL A 46 2.44 7.95 -7.77
N TRP A 47 1.43 8.62 -8.35
CA TRP A 47 1.27 8.64 -9.81
C TRP A 47 2.51 9.15 -10.54
N LEU A 48 3.13 10.23 -10.05
CA LEU A 48 4.38 10.75 -10.61
C LEU A 48 5.52 9.74 -10.51
N ALA A 49 5.65 9.04 -9.38
CA ALA A 49 6.67 8.01 -9.18
C ALA A 49 6.49 6.82 -10.15
N LEU A 50 5.25 6.33 -10.32
CA LEU A 50 4.94 5.28 -11.29
C LEU A 50 5.31 5.70 -12.72
N ARG A 51 4.95 6.92 -13.11
CA ARG A 51 5.28 7.48 -14.44
C ARG A 51 6.79 7.53 -14.68
N ARG A 52 7.57 7.88 -13.66
CA ARG A 52 9.05 7.88 -13.72
C ARG A 52 9.61 6.47 -13.83
N ALA A 53 9.10 5.52 -13.06
CA ALA A 53 9.53 4.12 -13.10
C ALA A 53 9.30 3.49 -14.47
N CYS A 54 8.14 3.78 -15.09
CA CYS A 54 7.80 3.30 -16.43
C CYS A 54 8.53 4.06 -17.56
N ARG A 55 9.22 5.17 -17.25
CA ARG A 55 9.74 6.14 -18.25
C ARG A 55 8.69 6.60 -19.26
N ASN A 56 7.44 6.67 -18.81
CA ASN A 56 6.27 6.88 -19.67
C ASN A 56 5.50 8.14 -19.21
N PRO A 57 5.84 9.33 -19.74
CA PRO A 57 5.24 10.58 -19.28
C PRO A 57 3.76 10.69 -19.65
N SER A 58 2.99 11.43 -18.85
CA SER A 58 1.63 11.84 -19.24
C SER A 58 1.69 12.69 -20.50
N PRO A 59 0.77 12.55 -21.49
CA PRO A 59 -0.53 11.85 -21.44
C PRO A 59 -0.52 10.40 -21.96
N ASN A 60 0.65 9.81 -22.20
CA ASN A 60 0.73 8.49 -22.81
C ASN A 60 0.00 7.43 -21.97
N PRO A 61 -0.66 6.44 -22.59
CA PRO A 61 -1.33 5.37 -21.85
C PRO A 61 -0.28 4.49 -21.15
N ILE A 62 -0.62 4.05 -19.94
CA ILE A 62 0.10 2.96 -19.27
C ILE A 62 -0.36 1.65 -19.93
N THR A 63 0.61 0.79 -20.22
CA THR A 63 0.42 -0.46 -20.97
C THR A 63 0.72 -1.69 -20.10
N VAL A 64 0.42 -2.88 -20.62
CA VAL A 64 0.75 -4.16 -19.96
C VAL A 64 2.26 -4.30 -19.73
N ASP A 65 3.10 -3.75 -20.61
CA ASP A 65 4.58 -3.81 -20.50
C ASP A 65 5.11 -3.01 -19.31
N ASP A 66 4.34 -2.03 -18.83
CA ASP A 66 4.69 -1.18 -17.70
C ASP A 66 4.45 -1.89 -16.35
N LEU A 67 3.67 -2.99 -16.32
CA LEU A 67 3.23 -3.64 -15.08
C LEU A 67 4.39 -4.11 -14.17
N PRO A 68 5.47 -4.73 -14.67
CA PRO A 68 6.61 -5.09 -13.82
C PRO A 68 7.24 -3.88 -13.12
N ALA A 69 7.40 -2.76 -13.84
CA ALA A 69 7.96 -1.53 -13.29
C ALA A 69 7.02 -0.88 -12.27
N ILE A 70 5.71 -0.90 -12.53
CA ILE A 70 4.69 -0.42 -11.60
C ILE A 70 4.72 -1.20 -10.30
N ILE A 71 4.75 -2.54 -10.37
CA ILE A 71 4.75 -3.41 -9.19
C ILE A 71 6.01 -3.17 -8.35
N ALA A 72 7.19 -3.15 -8.98
CA ALA A 72 8.45 -2.89 -8.29
C ALA A 72 8.44 -1.54 -7.56
N GLU A 73 7.93 -0.49 -8.22
CA GLU A 73 7.85 0.84 -7.64
C GLU A 73 6.82 0.94 -6.51
N LEU A 74 5.67 0.27 -6.63
CA LEU A 74 4.68 0.18 -5.56
C LEU A 74 5.22 -0.56 -4.33
N ARG A 75 5.96 -1.66 -4.52
CA ARG A 75 6.65 -2.36 -3.42
C ARG A 75 7.63 -1.44 -2.70
N ARG A 76 8.43 -0.68 -3.47
CA ARG A 76 9.38 0.30 -2.91
C ARG A 76 8.67 1.39 -2.10
N ILE A 77 7.56 1.91 -2.62
CA ILE A 77 6.75 2.94 -1.93
C ILE A 77 6.12 2.38 -0.65
N LEU A 78 5.57 1.16 -0.69
CA LEU A 78 4.99 0.49 0.47
C LEU A 78 6.04 0.29 1.57
N ALA A 79 7.21 -0.26 1.26
CA ALA A 79 8.27 -0.45 2.27
C ALA A 79 8.67 0.87 2.95
N ALA A 80 8.76 1.96 2.17
CA ALA A 80 9.06 3.28 2.71
C ALA A 80 7.91 3.84 3.57
N ALA A 81 6.66 3.65 3.14
CA ALA A 81 5.49 4.12 3.85
C ALA A 81 5.26 3.37 5.17
N GLU A 82 5.45 2.04 5.19
CA GLU A 82 5.44 1.22 6.41
C GLU A 82 6.47 1.72 7.42
N THR A 83 7.71 1.94 6.96
CA THR A 83 8.79 2.49 7.81
C THR A 83 8.41 3.85 8.39
N ALA A 84 7.85 4.75 7.57
CA ALA A 84 7.44 6.07 8.01
C ALA A 84 6.32 6.02 9.07
N LEU A 85 5.31 5.16 8.89
CA LEU A 85 4.22 4.97 9.85
C LEU A 85 4.73 4.35 11.16
N GLY A 86 5.63 3.37 11.08
CA GLY A 86 6.29 2.79 12.24
C GLY A 86 7.04 3.84 13.06
N ASN A 87 7.78 4.72 12.39
CA ASN A 87 8.48 5.84 13.03
C ASN A 87 7.52 6.81 13.69
N MET A 88 6.44 7.23 13.00
CA MET A 88 5.43 8.15 13.57
C MET A 88 4.82 7.59 14.86
N ARG A 89 4.44 6.31 14.87
CA ARG A 89 3.91 5.64 16.07
C ARG A 89 4.93 5.57 17.20
N ALA A 90 6.20 5.31 16.87
CA ALA A 90 7.27 5.32 17.87
C ALA A 90 7.45 6.72 18.49
N TYR A 91 7.44 7.77 17.67
CA TYR A 91 7.48 9.16 18.13
C TYR A 91 6.27 9.51 19.02
N GLU A 92 5.06 9.14 18.59
CA GLU A 92 3.83 9.37 19.34
C GLU A 92 3.87 8.69 20.72
N ARG A 93 4.26 7.41 20.77
CA ARG A 93 4.39 6.67 22.04
C ARG A 93 5.41 7.33 22.97
N GLU A 94 6.54 7.76 22.44
CA GLU A 94 7.56 8.38 23.25
C GLU A 94 7.12 9.76 23.78
N LEU A 95 6.38 10.53 22.97
CA LEU A 95 5.75 11.77 23.40
C LEU A 95 4.75 11.53 24.54
N LEU A 96 3.87 10.53 24.39
CA LEU A 96 2.92 10.13 25.44
C LEU A 96 3.65 9.73 26.74
N ARG A 97 4.71 8.93 26.61
CA ARG A 97 5.48 8.43 27.76
C ARG A 97 6.20 9.56 28.50
N LYS A 98 6.93 10.42 27.79
CA LYS A 98 7.79 11.45 28.39
C LYS A 98 7.02 12.70 28.81
N VAL A 99 6.12 13.19 27.95
CA VAL A 99 5.49 14.51 28.13
C VAL A 99 4.14 14.37 28.82
N VAL A 100 3.27 13.48 28.34
CA VAL A 100 1.90 13.36 28.89
C VAL A 100 1.88 12.60 30.22
N ARG A 101 2.65 11.50 30.33
CA ARG A 101 2.71 10.67 31.55
C ARG A 101 3.85 11.05 32.51
N GLY A 102 4.56 12.15 32.24
CA GLY A 102 5.57 12.69 33.15
C GLY A 102 6.87 11.88 33.29
N GLY A 103 7.17 10.97 32.35
CA GLY A 103 8.47 10.30 32.25
C GLY A 103 8.84 9.35 33.41
N HIS A 104 8.00 9.22 34.43
CA HIS A 104 8.26 8.38 35.59
C HIS A 104 7.76 6.97 35.32
N GLN A 105 8.64 5.99 35.50
CA GLN A 105 8.22 4.65 35.92
C GLN A 105 7.38 4.88 37.19
N SER A 106 6.08 4.61 37.11
CA SER A 106 5.16 4.63 38.25
C SER A 106 5.57 3.55 39.24
N MET A 107 6.60 3.83 40.03
CA MET A 107 6.99 3.09 41.21
C MET A 107 6.57 3.93 42.42
N SER A 108 5.29 3.82 42.78
CA SER A 108 4.77 3.90 44.15
C SER A 108 3.25 4.11 44.14
N CYS A 109 2.57 3.31 44.96
CA CYS A 109 1.17 3.41 45.35
C CYS A 109 0.12 2.82 44.39
N GLY A 110 -0.07 1.51 44.49
CA GLY A 110 -1.39 0.85 44.65
C GLY A 110 -2.50 1.01 43.60
N GLU A 111 -2.33 1.81 42.57
CA GLU A 111 -3.35 2.01 41.53
C GLU A 111 -3.14 1.06 40.35
N LEU A 112 -4.25 0.49 39.88
CA LEU A 112 -4.31 -0.51 38.81
C LEU A 112 -3.41 -0.12 37.63
N PRO A 113 -2.71 -1.09 37.00
CA PRO A 113 -1.81 -0.77 35.91
C PRO A 113 -2.63 -0.15 34.78
N ILE A 114 -2.48 1.16 34.58
CA ILE A 114 -2.89 1.85 33.36
C ILE A 114 -2.12 1.12 32.27
N THR A 115 -2.82 0.23 31.54
CA THR A 115 -2.30 -0.69 30.52
C THR A 115 -0.93 -0.25 30.03
N ASP A 116 0.09 -1.03 30.36
CA ASP A 116 1.46 -0.74 29.99
C ASP A 116 1.48 -0.49 28.47
N ILE A 117 1.92 0.69 28.02
CA ILE A 117 2.10 0.96 26.58
C ILE A 117 3.13 -0.03 25.99
N ASN A 118 3.94 -0.67 26.85
CA ASN A 118 4.82 -1.76 26.46
C ASN A 118 4.07 -3.08 26.20
N THR A 119 2.76 -3.16 26.47
CA THR A 119 1.94 -4.20 25.84
C THR A 119 2.21 -4.06 24.37
N GLU A 120 2.70 -5.13 23.75
CA GLU A 120 2.81 -5.24 22.31
C GLU A 120 1.41 -5.10 21.72
N MET A 121 0.88 -3.88 21.66
CA MET A 121 -0.04 -3.47 20.62
C MET A 121 0.79 -3.48 19.34
N GLU A 122 1.02 -4.72 18.93
CA GLU A 122 1.16 -5.28 17.62
C GLU A 122 1.70 -4.26 16.62
N LYS A 123 2.82 -4.61 15.98
CA LYS A 123 3.37 -3.95 14.80
C LYS A 123 2.40 -4.02 13.59
N VAL A 124 1.09 -4.11 13.83
CA VAL A 124 0.03 -4.23 12.84
C VAL A 124 -0.06 -2.91 12.08
N LEU A 125 0.10 -3.00 10.76
CA LEU A 125 -0.08 -1.86 9.89
C LEU A 125 -1.54 -1.44 9.91
N PRO A 126 -1.86 -0.17 9.59
CA PRO A 126 -3.24 0.21 9.44
C PRO A 126 -3.94 -0.72 8.44
N ALA A 127 -5.20 -1.09 8.68
CA ALA A 127 -5.91 -2.11 7.88
C ALA A 127 -5.91 -1.83 6.36
N HIS A 128 -5.93 -0.56 5.95
CA HIS A 128 -5.84 -0.18 4.53
C HIS A 128 -4.45 -0.45 3.93
N PHE A 129 -3.40 -0.43 4.73
CA PHE A 129 -2.05 -0.75 4.29
C PHE A 129 -1.87 -2.26 4.11
N GLU A 130 -2.40 -3.06 5.05
CA GLU A 130 -2.51 -4.52 4.91
C GLU A 130 -3.32 -4.88 3.66
N LEU A 131 -4.43 -4.18 3.42
CA LEU A 131 -5.22 -4.34 2.21
C LEU A 131 -4.42 -4.01 0.93
N ALA A 132 -3.63 -2.94 0.96
CA ALA A 132 -2.77 -2.56 -0.16
C ALA A 132 -1.73 -3.64 -0.48
N ILE A 133 -1.09 -4.22 0.55
CA ILE A 133 -0.13 -5.32 0.39
C ILE A 133 -0.81 -6.53 -0.26
N ASN A 134 -1.95 -6.96 0.27
CA ASN A 134 -2.70 -8.09 -0.27
C ASN A 134 -3.11 -7.89 -1.73
N LYS A 135 -3.58 -6.68 -2.07
CA LYS A 135 -3.94 -6.31 -3.45
C LYS A 135 -2.71 -6.33 -4.37
N LEU A 136 -1.56 -5.85 -3.89
CA LEU A 136 -0.33 -5.84 -4.68
C LEU A 136 0.19 -7.27 -4.96
N GLU A 137 0.13 -8.17 -3.97
CA GLU A 137 0.54 -9.56 -4.18
C GLU A 137 -0.43 -10.31 -5.11
N ALA A 138 -1.74 -10.04 -5.02
CA ALA A 138 -2.71 -10.54 -5.99
C ALA A 138 -2.44 -10.01 -7.41
N LEU A 139 -1.96 -8.77 -7.56
CA LEU A 139 -1.55 -8.22 -8.87
C LEU A 139 -0.25 -8.85 -9.39
N SER A 140 0.73 -9.11 -8.52
CA SER A 140 1.98 -9.76 -8.89
C SER A 140 1.76 -11.17 -9.40
N THR A 141 0.94 -11.96 -8.68
CA THR A 141 0.62 -13.34 -9.05
C THR A 141 -0.13 -13.44 -10.38
N LYS A 142 -1.07 -12.52 -10.65
CA LYS A 142 -1.72 -12.43 -11.98
C LYS A 142 -0.72 -12.20 -13.12
N LEU A 143 0.42 -11.56 -12.84
CA LEU A 143 1.43 -11.26 -13.84
C LEU A 143 2.42 -12.42 -14.06
N GLU A 144 2.64 -13.24 -13.02
CA GLU A 144 3.54 -14.41 -13.08
C GLU A 144 2.86 -15.66 -13.63
N ALA A 145 1.52 -15.71 -13.63
CA ALA A 145 0.79 -16.82 -14.21
C ALA A 145 1.08 -16.90 -15.73
N PRO A 146 1.62 -18.04 -16.23
CA PRO A 146 1.77 -18.22 -17.67
C PRO A 146 0.37 -18.18 -18.29
N ALA A 147 0.22 -17.51 -19.44
CA ALA A 147 -0.95 -17.69 -20.28
C ALA A 147 -1.05 -19.18 -20.60
N VAL A 148 -1.92 -19.89 -19.88
CA VAL A 148 -2.13 -21.32 -20.09
C VAL A 148 -2.83 -21.42 -21.43
N SER A 149 -2.04 -21.74 -22.46
CA SER A 149 -2.56 -22.22 -23.73
C SER A 149 -3.23 -23.56 -23.47
N SER A 150 -4.54 -23.65 -23.62
CA SER A 150 -5.29 -24.90 -23.78
C SER A 150 -6.51 -24.65 -24.64
#